data_AF-A0A9E0E651-F1
#
_entry.id   AF-A0A9E0E651-F1
#
_cell.length_a   1.000
_cell.length_b   1.000
_cell.length_c   1.000
_cell.angle_alpha   90.00
_cell.angle_beta   90.00
_cell.angle_gamma   90.00
#
_symmetry.space_group_name_H-M   'P 1'
#
loop_
_entity.id
_entity.type
_entity.pdbx_description
1 polymer ?
#
loop_
_entity_poly.entity_id
_entity_poly.type
_entity_poly.pdbx_seq_one_letter_code
_entity_poly.pdbx_strand_id
1 'polypeptide(L)' 'MGKYDDIINMKWPVPSKRPRMDMESRAKIFLPFSALKGLGNAIDEQNKTKDNMREYEYFDEENKGEEFYE' A
#
# COMPACT_ATOMS: atom_id res chain seq x y z
N MET A 1 3.49 15.65 -35.61
CA MET A 1 4.06 16.29 -34.42
C MET A 1 3.23 15.83 -33.22
N GLY A 2 3.77 14.93 -32.41
CA GLY A 2 3.19 14.51 -31.13
C GLY A 2 3.21 15.64 -30.10
N LYS A 3 2.42 15.49 -29.04
CA LYS A 3 2.16 16.52 -28.00
C LYS A 3 3.41 17.00 -27.25
N TYR A 4 4.53 16.29 -27.33
CA TYR A 4 5.75 16.56 -26.56
C TYR A 4 7.04 16.45 -27.39
N ASP A 5 6.94 16.40 -28.73
CA ASP A 5 8.11 16.26 -29.61
C ASP A 5 9.10 17.42 -29.46
N ASP A 6 8.60 18.58 -29.02
CA ASP A 6 9.34 19.81 -28.73
C ASP A 6 10.20 19.72 -27.45
N ILE A 7 9.84 18.85 -26.49
CA ILE A 7 10.52 18.75 -25.20
C ILE A 7 11.16 17.39 -24.92
N ILE A 8 10.74 16.32 -25.59
CA ILE A 8 11.17 14.94 -25.26
C ILE A 8 12.68 14.71 -25.43
N ASN A 9 13.32 15.43 -26.35
CA ASN A 9 14.75 15.33 -26.64
C ASN A 9 15.59 16.43 -25.96
N MET A 10 14.99 17.24 -25.08
CA MET A 10 15.72 18.30 -24.40
C MET A 10 16.71 17.74 -23.39
N LYS A 11 17.91 18.31 -23.34
CA LYS A 11 18.90 17.98 -22.31
C LYS A 11 18.35 18.34 -20.94
N TRP A 12 18.42 17.40 -20.02
CA TRP A 12 18.03 17.65 -18.64
C TRP A 12 18.88 18.79 -18.02
N PRO A 13 18.26 19.82 -17.42
CA PRO A 13 18.99 20.93 -16.83
C PRO A 13 19.76 20.50 -15.58
N VAL A 14 21.08 20.73 -15.56
CA VAL A 14 21.93 20.49 -14.39
C VAL A 14 22.23 21.85 -13.73
N PRO A 15 21.89 22.05 -12.45
CA PRO A 15 22.17 23.32 -11.77
C PRO A 15 23.68 23.60 -11.76
N SER A 16 24.12 24.76 -12.25
CA SER A 16 25.55 25.09 -12.30
C SER A 16 26.11 25.60 -10.97
N LYS A 17 25.27 26.24 -10.15
CA LYS A 17 25.69 26.89 -8.89
C LYS A 17 25.66 25.99 -7.66
N ARG A 18 24.87 24.91 -7.68
CA ARG A 18 24.68 24.03 -6.53
C ARG A 18 24.83 22.58 -6.96
N PRO A 19 25.67 21.78 -6.27
CA PRO A 19 25.75 20.36 -6.54
C PRO A 19 24.39 19.71 -6.29
N ARG A 20 24.09 18.64 -7.04
CA ARG A 20 22.89 17.85 -6.76
C ARG A 20 23.05 17.14 -5.43
N MET A 21 21.93 16.98 -4.73
CA MET A 21 21.87 16.11 -3.57
C MET A 21 22.17 14.67 -3.99
N ASP A 22 23.06 14.01 -3.25
CA ASP A 22 23.39 12.60 -3.45
C ASP A 22 22.15 11.70 -3.30
N MET A 23 22.14 10.55 -3.97
CA MET A 23 21.00 9.62 -3.94
C MET A 23 20.67 9.13 -2.53
N GLU A 24 21.68 8.89 -1.68
CA GLU A 24 21.46 8.44 -0.30
C GLU A 24 20.79 9.54 0.52
N SER A 25 21.27 10.78 0.37
CA SER A 25 20.66 11.96 1.02
C SER A 25 19.22 12.17 0.55
N ARG A 26 18.92 11.92 -0.72
CA ARG A 26 17.54 11.95 -1.25
C ARG A 26 16.67 10.86 -0.64
N ALA A 27 17.21 9.65 -0.45
CA ALA A 27 16.46 8.54 0.15
C ALA A 27 16.10 8.81 1.63
N LYS A 28 16.99 9.47 2.38
CA LYS A 28 16.76 9.85 3.79
C LYS A 28 15.51 10.71 4.01
N ILE A 29 15.09 11.49 3.02
CA ILE A 29 13.84 12.28 3.08
C ILE A 29 12.62 11.37 3.31
N PHE A 30 12.65 10.15 2.78
CA PHE A 30 11.58 9.17 2.90
C PHE A 30 11.74 8.20 4.07
N LEU A 31 12.85 8.29 4.82
CA LEU A 31 13.12 7.43 5.97
C LEU A 31 12.00 7.44 7.02
N PRO A 32 11.36 8.59 7.36
CA PRO A 32 10.26 8.62 8.32
C PRO A 32 9.05 7.77 7.93
N PHE A 33 8.84 7.52 6.63
CA PHE A 33 7.70 6.76 6.12
C PHE A 33 8.03 5.30 5.84
N SER A 34 9.28 4.87 6.07
CA SER A 34 9.72 3.49 5.83
C SER A 34 8.92 2.46 6.64
N ALA A 35 8.49 2.83 7.86
CA ALA A 35 7.66 2.00 8.72
C ALA A 35 6.24 1.73 8.16
N LEU A 36 5.75 2.56 7.22
CA LEU A 36 4.44 2.38 6.60
C LEU A 36 4.44 1.32 5.49
N LYS A 37 5.63 0.85 5.07
CA LYS A 37 5.75 -0.19 4.06
C LYS A 37 5.14 -1.49 4.60
N GLY A 38 4.11 -2.00 3.93
CA GLY A 38 3.40 -3.22 4.34
C GLY A 38 2.24 -2.99 5.32
N LEU A 39 1.99 -1.74 5.76
CA LEU A 39 0.84 -1.42 6.60
C LEU A 39 -0.49 -1.75 5.91
N GLY A 40 -0.61 -1.47 4.60
CA GLY A 40 -1.80 -1.82 3.82
C GLY A 40 -2.09 -3.32 3.84
N ASN A 41 -1.06 -4.15 3.63
CA ASN A 41 -1.20 -5.61 3.68
C ASN A 41 -1.63 -6.09 5.08
N ALA A 42 -1.10 -5.50 6.14
CA ALA A 42 -1.48 -5.84 7.52
C ALA A 42 -2.94 -5.47 7.84
N ILE A 43 -3.43 -4.34 7.29
CA ILE A 43 -4.83 -3.94 7.41
C ILE A 43 -5.73 -4.92 6.66
N ASP A 44 -5.38 -5.29 5.43
CA ASP A 44 -6.15 -6.23 4.61
C ASP A 44 -6.22 -7.63 5.26
N GLU A 45 -5.12 -8.10 5.85
CA GLU A 45 -5.06 -9.38 6.58
C GLU A 45 -5.93 -9.36 7.84
N GLN A 46 -5.92 -8.27 8.61
CA GLN A 46 -6.83 -8.11 9.74
C GLN A 46 -8.30 -8.12 9.31
N ASN A 47 -8.64 -7.45 8.22
CA ASN A 47 -10.02 -7.40 7.74
C ASN A 47 -10.51 -8.79 7.31
N LYS A 48 -9.69 -9.56 6.57
CA LYS A 48 -10.00 -10.97 6.24
C LYS A 48 -10.22 -11.83 7.48
N THR A 49 -9.36 -11.67 8.48
CA THR A 49 -9.47 -12.42 9.74
C THR A 49 -10.79 -12.09 10.45
N LYS A 50 -11.18 -10.81 10.49
CA LYS A 50 -12.46 -10.37 11.07
C LYS A 50 -13.68 -10.88 10.30
N ASP A 51 -13.63 -10.85 8.97
CA ASP A 51 -14.74 -11.35 8.14
C ASP A 51 -14.89 -12.86 8.30
N ASN A 52 -13.78 -13.61 8.31
CA ASN A 52 -13.80 -15.05 8.59
C ASN A 52 -14.38 -15.37 9.98
N MET A 53 -13.98 -14.64 11.03
CA MET A 53 -14.55 -14.81 12.38
C MET A 53 -16.06 -14.61 12.38
N ARG A 54 -16.54 -13.58 11.67
CA ARG A 54 -17.97 -13.31 11.55
C ARG A 54 -18.72 -14.43 10.84
N GLU A 55 -18.15 -15.00 9.77
CA GLU A 55 -18.75 -16.17 9.09
C GLU A 55 -18.83 -17.40 9.99
N TYR A 56 -17.79 -17.70 10.79
CA TYR A 56 -17.85 -18.79 11.77
C TYR A 56 -18.93 -18.57 12.83
N GLU A 57 -19.09 -17.34 13.33
CA GLU A 57 -20.16 -16.99 14.28
C GLU A 57 -21.56 -17.22 13.69
N TYR A 58 -21.78 -16.86 12.42
CA TYR A 58 -23.05 -17.14 11.73
C TYR A 58 -23.29 -18.64 11.51
N PHE A 59 -22.26 -19.40 11.11
CA PHE A 59 -22.35 -20.85 10.97
C PHE A 59 -22.69 -21.55 12.29
N ASP A 60 -22.09 -21.11 13.40
CA ASP A 60 -22.39 -21.63 14.74
C ASP A 60 -23.80 -21.24 15.21
N GLU A 61 -24.34 -20.10 14.80
CA GLU A 61 -25.73 -19.70 15.11
C GLU A 61 -26.77 -20.47 14.31
N GLU A 62 -26.55 -20.74 13.02
CA GLU A 62 -27.46 -21.56 12.20
C GLU A 62 -27.54 -23.01 12.69
N ASN A 63 -26.41 -23.61 13.06
CA ASN A 63 -26.39 -25.01 13.52
C ASN A 63 -26.98 -25.22 14.93
N LYS A 64 -27.05 -24.18 15.77
CA LYS A 64 -27.73 -24.25 17.09
C LYS A 64 -29.25 -24.44 16.98
N GLY A 65 -29.85 -24.14 15.81
CA GLY A 65 -31.26 -24.36 15.54
C GLY A 65 -31.61 -25.80 15.14
N GLU A 66 -30.62 -26.59 14.71
CA GLU A 66 -30.85 -27.96 14.21
C GLU A 66 -30.72 -29.05 15.29
N GLU A 67 -30.05 -28.77 16.41
CA GLU A 67 -29.87 -29.74 17.52
C GLU A 67 -31.13 -29.99 18.38
N PHE A 68 -32.28 -29.36 18.09
CA PHE A 68 -33.52 -29.49 18.89
C PHE A 68 -34.53 -30.51 18.34
N TYR A 69 -34.19 -31.23 17.27
CA TYR A 69 -35.08 -32.23 16.65
C TYR A 69 -34.42 -33.62 16.53
N GLU A 70 -34.06 -34.24 17.66
CA GLU A 70 -33.96 -35.71 17.81
C GLU A 70 -34.58 -36.17 19.13
#